data_AF-A0A6G3WP37-F1
#
_entry.id   AF-A0A6G3WP37-F1
#
_cell.length_a   1.000
_cell.length_b   1.000
_cell.length_c   1.000
_cell.angle_alpha   90.00
_cell.angle_beta   90.00
_cell.angle_gamma   90.00
#
_symmetry.space_group_name_H-M   'P 1'
#
loop_
_entity.id
_entity.type
_entity.pdbx_description
1 polymer ?
#
loop_
_entity_poly.entity_id
_entity_poly.type
_entity_poly.pdbx_seq_one_letter_code
_entity_poly.pdbx_strand_id
1 'polypeptide(L)' 'MFERFTRGARATVKGAVAQAERAEADAVTEEHLLLALLEQEGGRASFAFTALGLHDRRASLDAAFAEARRRGGLTRADTD' A
#
# COMPACT_ATOMS: atom_id res chain seq x y z
N MET A 1 -14.28 -7.25 13.73
CA MET A 1 -14.29 -5.89 13.17
C MET A 1 -14.20 -5.83 11.63
N PHE A 2 -14.39 -6.90 10.86
CA PHE A 2 -14.43 -6.80 9.39
C PHE A 2 -15.50 -7.71 8.78
N GLU A 3 -16.59 -7.91 9.52
CA GLU A 3 -17.66 -8.85 9.20
C GLU A 3 -18.35 -8.46 7.88
N ARG A 4 -18.41 -7.16 7.57
CA ARG A 4 -19.02 -6.61 6.34
C ARG A 4 -18.07 -6.57 5.15
N PHE A 5 -16.78 -6.84 5.34
CA PHE A 5 -15.81 -6.76 4.25
C PHE A 5 -15.89 -8.02 3.38
N THR A 6 -15.46 -7.90 2.13
CA THR A 6 -15.19 -9.10 1.31
C THR A 6 -13.98 -9.84 1.87
N ARG A 7 -13.78 -11.09 1.43
CA ARG A 7 -12.58 -11.86 1.81
C ARG A 7 -11.29 -11.13 1.40
N GLY A 8 -11.23 -10.59 0.18
CA GLY A 8 -10.07 -9.85 -0.32
C GLY A 8 -9.82 -8.55 0.46
N ALA A 9 -10.88 -7.81 0.81
CA ALA A 9 -10.75 -6.61 1.64
C ALA A 9 -10.22 -6.94 3.05
N ARG A 10 -10.70 -8.03 3.67
CA ARG A 10 -10.14 -8.51 4.95
C ARG A 10 -8.66 -8.90 4.83
N ALA A 11 -8.30 -9.62 3.78
CA ALA A 11 -6.92 -10.03 3.54
C ALA A 11 -6.01 -8.81 3.35
N THR A 12 -6.48 -7.81 2.60
CA THR A 12 -5.77 -6.54 2.39
C THR A 12 -5.51 -5.81 3.71
N VAL A 13 -6.53 -5.63 4.56
CA VAL A 13 -6.33 -4.91 5.84
C VAL A 13 -5.36 -5.65 6.74
N LYS A 14 -5.42 -6.99 6.79
CA LYS A 14 -4.44 -7.79 7.54
C LYS A 14 -3.03 -7.66 6.94
N GLY A 15 -2.91 -7.68 5.62
CA GLY A 15 -1.63 -7.48 4.93
C GLY A 15 -1.05 -6.09 5.19
N ALA A 16 -1.90 -5.06 5.28
CA ALA A 16 -1.45 -3.70 5.55
C ALA A 16 -0.81 -3.55 6.94
N VAL A 17 -1.29 -4.30 7.93
CA VAL A 17 -0.63 -4.39 9.24
C VAL A 17 0.79 -4.95 9.08
N ALA A 18 0.97 -6.03 8.32
CA ALA A 18 2.30 -6.59 8.06
C ALA A 18 3.21 -5.63 7.27
N GLN A 19 2.66 -4.79 6.39
CA GLN A 19 3.44 -3.73 5.74
C GLN A 19 3.89 -2.66 6.74
N ALA A 20 3.01 -2.23 7.65
CA ALA A 20 3.32 -1.25 8.67
C ALA A 20 4.40 -1.74 9.65
N GLU A 21 4.31 -3.01 10.06
CA GLU A 21 5.35 -3.66 10.87
C GLU A 21 6.70 -3.69 10.15
N ARG A 22 6.74 -4.09 8.86
CA ARG A 22 7.97 -4.06 8.05
C ARG A 22 8.55 -2.66 7.87
N ALA A 23 7.68 -1.66 7.88
CA ALA A 23 8.03 -0.26 7.74
C ALA A 23 8.43 0.40 9.07
N GLU A 24 8.32 -0.33 10.20
CA GLU A 24 8.49 0.19 11.56
C GLU A 24 7.60 1.44 11.81
N ALA A 25 6.38 1.41 11.28
CA ALA A 25 5.43 2.51 11.39
C ALA A 25 4.51 2.34 12.62
N ASP A 26 4.24 3.44 13.33
CA ASP A 26 3.37 3.45 14.51
C ASP A 26 1.88 3.23 14.18
N ALA A 27 1.50 3.39 12.90
CA ALA A 27 0.14 3.23 12.43
C ALA A 27 0.09 2.69 10.99
N VAL A 28 -0.99 1.97 10.67
CA VAL A 28 -1.35 1.65 9.30
C VAL A 28 -1.85 2.91 8.61
N THR A 29 -1.29 3.19 7.44
CA THR A 29 -1.65 4.33 6.57
C THR A 29 -1.97 3.83 5.16
N GLU A 30 -2.32 4.75 4.25
CA GLU A 30 -2.70 4.47 2.87
C GLU A 30 -1.59 3.74 2.09
N GLU A 31 -0.32 4.04 2.36
CA GLU A 31 0.81 3.36 1.71
C GLU A 31 0.81 1.86 2.01
N HIS A 32 0.60 1.51 3.28
CA HIS A 32 0.56 0.13 3.75
C HIS A 32 -0.63 -0.63 3.13
N LEU A 33 -1.78 0.03 3.01
CA LEU A 33 -2.95 -0.52 2.32
C LEU A 33 -2.69 -0.74 0.83
N LEU A 34 -2.05 0.22 0.15
CA LEU A 34 -1.73 0.10 -1.27
C LEU A 34 -0.77 -1.05 -1.53
N LEU A 35 0.30 -1.16 -0.72
CA LEU A 35 1.27 -2.24 -0.84
C LEU A 35 0.63 -3.62 -0.57
N ALA A 36 -0.28 -3.71 0.40
CA ALA A 36 -1.03 -4.94 0.65
C ALA A 36 -2.02 -5.29 -0.48
N LEU A 37 -2.64 -4.29 -1.13
CA LEU A 37 -3.48 -4.52 -2.31
C LEU A 37 -2.65 -5.02 -3.49
N LEU A 38 -1.41 -4.54 -3.67
CA LEU A 38 -0.50 -4.98 -4.73
C LEU A 38 -0.04 -6.44 -4.56
N GLU A 39 -0.10 -6.97 -3.34
CA GLU A 39 0.16 -8.39 -3.02
C GLU A 39 -1.08 -9.27 -3.22
N GLN A 40 -2.27 -8.70 -3.45
CA GLN A 40 -3.46 -9.51 -3.73
C GLN A 40 -3.39 -10.06 -5.16
N GLU A 41 -3.59 -11.37 -5.27
CA GLU A 41 -3.74 -12.05 -6.55
C GLU A 41 -5.22 -12.21 -6.90
N GLY A 42 -5.55 -11.88 -8.15
CA GLY A 42 -6.90 -12.02 -8.67
C GLY A 42 -7.91 -11.02 -8.10
N GLY A 43 -9.13 -11.07 -8.62
CA GLY A 43 -10.19 -10.13 -8.28
C GLY A 43 -9.99 -8.73 -8.89
N ARG A 44 -10.89 -7.81 -8.52
CA ARG A 44 -11.01 -6.50 -9.19
C ARG A 44 -9.81 -5.57 -8.97
N ALA A 45 -9.22 -5.58 -7.78
CA ALA A 45 -8.07 -4.73 -7.46
C ALA A 45 -6.82 -5.18 -8.25
N SER A 46 -6.50 -6.47 -8.22
CA SER A 46 -5.41 -7.05 -9.01
C SER A 46 -5.59 -6.81 -10.52
N PHE A 47 -6.82 -6.94 -11.03
CA PHE A 47 -7.14 -6.60 -12.42
C PHE A 47 -6.85 -5.12 -12.74
N ALA A 48 -7.33 -4.20 -11.90
CA ALA A 48 -7.12 -2.77 -12.10
C ALA A 48 -5.63 -2.39 -12.03
N PHE A 49 -4.88 -2.98 -11.10
CA PHE A 49 -3.44 -2.72 -10.95
C PHE A 49 -2.61 -3.29 -12.10
N THR A 50 -2.98 -4.46 -12.62
CA THR A 50 -2.42 -5.00 -13.87
C THR A 50 -2.68 -4.04 -15.03
N ALA A 51 -3.92 -3.58 -15.20
CA ALA A 51 -4.29 -2.66 -16.27
C ALA A 51 -3.56 -1.30 -16.18
N LEU A 52 -3.20 -0.87 -14.96
CA LEU A 52 -2.43 0.35 -14.71
C LEU A 52 -0.90 0.14 -14.72
N GLY A 53 -0.42 -1.09 -14.94
CA GLY A 53 1.01 -1.43 -14.92
C GLY A 53 1.67 -1.14 -13.57
N LEU A 54 0.97 -1.40 -12.47
CA LEU A 54 1.47 -1.10 -11.12
C LEU A 54 2.28 -2.24 -10.50
N HIS A 55 2.06 -3.49 -10.93
CA HIS A 55 2.84 -4.63 -10.44
C HIS A 55 4.33 -4.48 -10.78
N ASP A 56 4.65 -4.08 -12.02
CA ASP A 56 6.03 -3.84 -12.45
C ASP A 56 6.68 -2.62 -11.77
N ARG A 57 5.86 -1.75 -11.16
CA ARG A 57 6.30 -0.52 -10.48
C ARG A 57 6.41 -0.68 -8.96
N ARG A 58 6.21 -1.88 -8.42
CA ARG A 58 6.25 -2.13 -6.97
C ARG A 58 7.50 -1.58 -6.30
N ALA A 59 8.69 -1.92 -6.79
CA ALA A 59 9.95 -1.45 -6.22
C ALA A 59 10.07 0.09 -6.24
N SER A 60 9.56 0.74 -7.30
CA SER A 60 9.53 2.20 -7.38
C SER A 60 8.56 2.82 -6.36
N LEU A 61 7.41 2.19 -6.11
CA LEU A 61 6.45 2.64 -5.10
C LEU A 61 7.03 2.49 -3.70
N ASP A 62 7.68 1.36 -3.39
CA ASP A 62 8.34 1.12 -2.11
C ASP A 62 9.40 2.21 -1.84
N ALA A 63 10.24 2.51 -2.83
CA ALA A 63 11.24 3.57 -2.72
C ALA A 63 10.63 4.97 -2.54
N ALA A 64 9.54 5.27 -3.26
CA ALA A 64 8.84 6.55 -3.15
C ALA A 64 8.21 6.75 -1.77
N PHE A 65 7.57 5.72 -1.20
CA PHE A 65 7.01 5.78 0.15
C PHE A 65 8.08 5.92 1.22
N ALA A 66 9.20 5.20 1.08
CA ALA A 66 10.33 5.35 1.99
C ALA A 66 10.90 6.77 1.99
N GLU A 67 10.99 7.40 0.81
CA GLU A 67 11.40 8.81 0.69
C GLU A 67 10.39 9.78 1.29
N ALA A 68 9.09 9.60 1.01
CA ALA A 68 8.04 10.44 1.59
C ALA A 68 8.03 10.39 3.13
N ARG A 69 8.25 9.19 3.70
CA ARG A 69 8.36 9.02 5.16
C ARG A 69 9.57 9.74 5.75
N ARG A 70 10.74 9.67 5.08
CA ARG A 70 11.93 10.42 5.51
C ARG A 70 11.69 11.93 5.55
N ARG A 71 10.81 12.44 4.67
CA ARG A 71 10.43 13.86 4.62
C ARG A 71 9.31 14.23 5.60
N GLY A 72 8.84 13.30 6.44
CA GLY A 72 7.75 13.53 7.37
C GLY A 72 6.40 13.76 6.68
N GLY A 73 6.18 13.17 5.51
CA GLY A 73 4.95 13.34 4.74
C GLY A 73 4.93 14.57 3.82
N LEU A 74 6.02 15.36 3.78
CA LEU A 74 6.16 16.44 2.81
C LEU A 74 6.41 15.88 1.41
N THR A 75 5.53 16.23 0.48
CA THR A 75 5.70 15.93 -0.94
C THR A 75 6.69 16.89 -1.57
N ARG A 76 7.18 16.58 -2.78
CA ARG A 76 8.01 17.53 -3.55
C ARG A 76 7.31 18.88 -3.77
N ALA A 77 5.98 18.89 -3.88
CA ALA A 77 5.21 20.11 -4.04
C ALA A 77 5.18 20.98 -2.78
N ASP A 78 5.46 20.40 -1.60
CA ASP A 78 5.50 21.14 -0.33
C ASP A 78 6.89 21.74 -0.03
N THR A 79 7.91 21.37 -0.82
CA THR A 79 9.31 21.80 -0.64
C THR A 79 9.78 22.86 -1.65
N ASP A 80 8.93 23.20 -2.63
CA ASP A 80 9.14 24.27 -3.62
C ASP A 80 8.45 25.57 -3.17
#